data_AF-A0A5B9PB98-F1
#
_entry.id   AF-A0A5B9PB98-F1
#
_cell.length_a   1.000
_cell.length_b   1.000
_cell.length_c   1.000
_cell.angle_alpha   90.00
_cell.angle_beta   90.00
_cell.angle_gamma   90.00
#
_symmetry.space_group_name_H-M   'P 1'
#
loop_
_entity.id
_entity.type
_entity.pdbx_description
1 polymer ?
#
loop_
_entity_poly.entity_id
_entity_poly.type
_entity_poly.pdbx_seq_one_letter_code
_entity_poly.pdbx_strand_id
1 'polypeptide(L)'
;MFQTKSVFKIVAATLLTTHFATTACTAQQSVEVSGRTMGPIPFRVLVVTNDDQPQQLKAIQTGVNSSLQRVNELMSTYIEQSDISKFNRSTSTDWQSVDPETATVVSRALEICESTDGAFDPTIGPAVNAWNFGPGKDEDPVLPGENEIDEIKSVVGFEKVEVRSEPPAIRKLNPKVQLDLSAIAKGYAVDRVGQSLEELGYENFMVVVGGEVLTRGERASGGPWNVAVEKPENSNSAERTPDRVHRMVKLSNKAVATSGDYRNFYDVAGKRYSHTIDPKTCEPVDHDMAIASVIADDCMTADAMATAVMVMGREKGTALCEQLGYPLLTVERSDSEDGLPYITVASADFPATVLETNADRDANKNDGEGSGINEPNLAATSTKTSSILPVFLATFLVFCLMVLGMAVGAIFNNKPVTGSCGGIANMTNEDGDSVCGICSKPTVDCTEKVEA
;
A
#
# COMPACT_ATOMS: atom_id res chain seq x y z
N MET A 1 -95.41 -4.07 -23.32
CA MET A 1 -94.26 -3.61 -24.14
C MET A 1 -93.34 -2.85 -23.17
N PHE A 2 -92.12 -3.37 -22.96
CA PHE A 2 -91.02 -2.95 -22.04
C PHE A 2 -91.29 -3.02 -20.51
N GLN A 3 -90.84 -4.07 -19.78
CA GLN A 3 -89.50 -4.40 -19.21
C GLN A 3 -89.05 -3.43 -18.09
N THR A 4 -89.05 -3.76 -16.78
CA THR A 4 -88.28 -4.71 -15.92
C THR A 4 -86.82 -4.34 -15.56
N LYS A 5 -86.57 -4.24 -14.23
CA LYS A 5 -85.35 -4.55 -13.43
C LYS A 5 -84.16 -3.56 -13.52
N SER A 6 -83.72 -2.88 -12.45
CA SER A 6 -83.06 -3.27 -11.18
C SER A 6 -81.52 -3.12 -11.21
N VAL A 7 -80.98 -2.75 -10.05
CA VAL A 7 -79.63 -3.04 -9.49
C VAL A 7 -78.57 -1.91 -9.51
N PHE A 8 -78.40 -1.29 -8.33
CA PHE A 8 -77.21 -1.30 -7.45
C PHE A 8 -75.77 -1.22 -8.03
N LYS A 9 -74.91 -0.45 -7.32
CA LYS A 9 -73.42 -0.36 -7.35
C LYS A 9 -72.86 0.66 -8.37
N ILE A 10 -71.79 1.45 -8.16
CA ILE A 10 -70.55 1.34 -7.36
C ILE A 10 -70.11 2.78 -6.98
N VAL A 11 -69.69 2.98 -5.72
CA VAL A 11 -68.78 4.07 -5.31
C VAL A 11 -67.37 3.64 -5.73
N ALA A 12 -66.82 4.25 -6.79
CA ALA A 12 -65.44 4.02 -7.21
C ALA A 12 -64.57 5.11 -6.58
N ALA A 13 -63.99 4.79 -5.42
CA ALA A 13 -62.89 5.53 -4.83
C ALA A 13 -61.68 5.41 -5.76
N THR A 14 -61.24 6.55 -6.30
CA THR A 14 -60.01 6.69 -7.08
C THR A 14 -58.82 6.53 -6.13
N LEU A 15 -58.37 5.28 -5.94
CA LEU A 15 -57.07 4.95 -5.37
C LEU A 15 -56.00 5.29 -6.41
N LEU A 16 -55.55 6.54 -6.39
CA LEU A 16 -54.35 6.97 -7.10
C LEU A 16 -53.15 6.37 -6.35
N THR A 17 -52.74 5.17 -6.73
CA THR A 17 -51.52 4.54 -6.24
C THR A 17 -50.32 5.29 -6.80
N THR A 18 -49.90 6.33 -6.08
CA THR A 18 -48.57 6.93 -6.23
C THR A 18 -47.53 5.84 -6.03
N HIS A 19 -47.05 5.26 -7.12
CA HIS A 19 -45.81 4.51 -7.16
C HIS A 19 -44.68 5.50 -6.89
N PHE A 20 -44.42 5.77 -5.62
CA PHE A 20 -43.12 6.26 -5.20
C PHE A 20 -42.14 5.14 -5.53
N ALA A 21 -41.49 5.25 -6.69
CA ALA A 21 -40.26 4.52 -6.95
C ALA A 21 -39.24 5.01 -5.93
N THR A 22 -39.19 4.35 -4.78
CA THR A 22 -38.04 4.41 -3.90
C THR A 22 -36.89 3.80 -4.67
N THR A 23 -36.16 4.63 -5.43
CA THR A 23 -34.76 4.34 -5.73
C THR A 23 -34.09 4.19 -4.38
N ALA A 24 -34.02 2.95 -3.90
CA ALA A 24 -33.14 2.57 -2.82
C ALA A 24 -31.76 3.02 -3.29
N CYS A 25 -31.26 4.10 -2.71
CA CYS A 25 -29.87 4.47 -2.82
C CYS A 25 -29.11 3.37 -2.10
N THR A 26 -28.82 2.27 -2.80
CA THR A 26 -27.95 1.22 -2.28
C THR A 26 -26.62 1.90 -2.02
N ALA A 27 -26.23 2.00 -0.75
CA ALA A 27 -24.92 2.54 -0.40
C ALA A 27 -23.88 1.69 -1.15
N GLN A 28 -23.09 2.34 -2.01
CA GLN A 28 -22.06 1.67 -2.79
C GLN A 28 -21.12 0.96 -1.80
N GLN A 29 -20.82 -0.30 -2.04
CA GLN A 29 -19.93 -1.09 -1.18
C GLN A 29 -18.57 -1.24 -1.84
N SER A 30 -17.56 -1.54 -1.03
CA SER A 30 -16.23 -1.90 -1.52
C SER A 30 -15.91 -3.35 -1.16
N VAL A 31 -15.45 -4.10 -2.15
CA VAL A 31 -14.83 -5.41 -1.96
C VAL A 31 -13.33 -5.21 -1.79
N GLU A 32 -12.72 -6.03 -0.94
CA GLU A 32 -11.29 -6.03 -0.70
C GLU A 32 -10.64 -7.34 -1.12
N VAL A 33 -9.52 -7.23 -1.84
CA VAL A 33 -8.62 -8.32 -2.14
C VAL A 33 -7.25 -7.96 -1.57
N SER A 34 -6.70 -8.81 -0.71
CA SER A 34 -5.43 -8.54 -0.03
C SER A 34 -4.54 -9.78 0.03
N GLY A 35 -3.23 -9.58 0.09
CA GLY A 35 -2.28 -10.68 0.15
C GLY A 35 -0.84 -10.20 0.18
N ARG A 36 0.07 -11.03 -0.33
CA ARG A 36 1.49 -10.71 -0.49
C ARG A 36 1.96 -11.06 -1.88
N THR A 37 2.91 -10.31 -2.41
CA THR A 37 3.54 -10.54 -3.72
C THR A 37 5.00 -10.09 -3.69
N MET A 38 5.77 -10.43 -4.73
CA MET A 38 7.16 -10.00 -4.93
C MET A 38 8.01 -10.21 -3.66
N GLY A 39 7.91 -11.43 -3.11
CA GLY A 39 8.44 -11.77 -1.79
C GLY A 39 7.47 -11.37 -0.66
N PRO A 40 7.88 -10.54 0.31
CA PRO A 40 7.08 -10.20 1.48
C PRO A 40 6.25 -8.91 1.32
N ILE A 41 6.02 -8.39 0.11
CA ILE A 41 5.36 -7.09 -0.05
C ILE A 41 3.84 -7.27 0.12
N PRO A 42 3.19 -6.62 1.11
CA PRO A 42 1.75 -6.67 1.24
C PRO A 42 1.07 -5.90 0.10
N PHE A 43 -0.06 -6.41 -0.39
CA PHE A 43 -0.92 -5.68 -1.30
C PHE A 43 -2.36 -5.64 -0.77
N ARG A 44 -3.08 -4.60 -1.19
CA ARG A 44 -4.50 -4.39 -0.91
C ARG A 44 -5.15 -3.72 -2.11
N VAL A 45 -6.27 -4.28 -2.56
CA VAL A 45 -7.05 -3.78 -3.68
C VAL A 45 -8.48 -3.57 -3.19
N LEU A 46 -8.98 -2.35 -3.32
CA LEU A 46 -10.36 -2.00 -3.02
C LEU A 46 -11.10 -1.75 -4.33
N VAL A 47 -12.21 -2.45 -4.55
CA VAL A 47 -13.04 -2.29 -5.74
C VAL A 47 -14.44 -1.89 -5.31
N VAL A 48 -14.93 -0.75 -5.81
CA VAL A 48 -16.29 -0.30 -5.52
C VAL A 48 -17.25 -1.01 -6.46
N THR A 49 -18.13 -1.83 -5.89
CA THR A 49 -19.09 -2.63 -6.65
C THR A 49 -20.35 -2.86 -5.83
N ASN A 50 -21.49 -2.95 -6.52
CA ASN A 50 -22.76 -3.40 -5.95
C ASN A 50 -23.01 -4.90 -6.21
N ASP A 51 -22.10 -5.54 -6.95
CA ASP A 51 -22.15 -6.96 -7.29
C ASP A 51 -21.35 -7.76 -6.27
N ASP A 52 -22.06 -8.46 -5.39
CA ASP A 52 -21.52 -9.34 -4.35
C ASP A 52 -21.54 -10.82 -4.77
N GLN A 53 -21.80 -11.12 -6.05
CA GLN A 53 -21.90 -12.49 -6.52
C GLN A 53 -20.55 -13.22 -6.38
N PRO A 54 -20.51 -14.44 -5.82
CA PRO A 54 -19.27 -15.18 -5.59
C PRO A 54 -18.39 -15.35 -6.84
N GLN A 55 -19.00 -15.44 -8.02
CA GLN A 55 -18.29 -15.55 -9.29
C GLN A 55 -17.49 -14.29 -9.63
N GLN A 56 -18.04 -13.11 -9.34
CA GLN A 56 -17.39 -11.82 -9.62
C GLN A 56 -16.25 -11.56 -8.64
N LEU A 57 -16.49 -11.83 -7.35
CA LEU A 57 -15.43 -11.77 -6.33
C LEU A 57 -14.25 -12.67 -6.70
N LYS A 58 -14.54 -13.87 -7.22
CA LYS A 58 -13.50 -14.79 -7.71
C LYS A 58 -12.79 -14.23 -8.95
N ALA A 59 -13.50 -13.61 -9.88
CA ALA A 59 -12.90 -12.99 -11.06
C ALA A 59 -11.94 -11.85 -10.68
N ILE A 60 -12.35 -10.95 -9.77
CA ILE A 60 -11.49 -9.88 -9.22
C ILE A 60 -10.23 -10.51 -8.60
N GLN A 61 -10.42 -11.47 -7.68
CA GLN A 61 -9.29 -12.12 -6.98
C GLN A 61 -8.33 -12.80 -7.96
N THR A 62 -8.85 -13.48 -8.98
CA THR A 62 -8.03 -14.12 -10.01
C THR A 62 -7.28 -13.10 -10.85
N GLY A 63 -7.93 -12.03 -11.33
CA GLY A 63 -7.28 -10.98 -12.12
C GLY A 63 -6.18 -10.23 -11.36
N VAL A 64 -6.43 -9.89 -10.09
CA VAL A 64 -5.43 -9.28 -9.21
C VAL A 64 -4.23 -10.21 -9.03
N ASN A 65 -4.47 -11.46 -8.61
CA ASN A 65 -3.38 -12.40 -8.33
C ASN A 65 -2.59 -12.75 -9.58
N SER A 66 -3.25 -12.99 -10.72
CA SER A 66 -2.57 -13.35 -11.96
C SER A 66 -1.71 -12.21 -12.48
N SER A 67 -2.18 -10.96 -12.39
CA SER A 67 -1.41 -9.79 -12.81
C SER A 67 -0.14 -9.63 -11.97
N LEU A 68 -0.26 -9.71 -10.65
CA LEU A 68 0.89 -9.62 -9.73
C LEU A 68 1.88 -10.78 -9.92
N GLN A 69 1.37 -12.01 -10.06
CA GLN A 69 2.21 -13.19 -10.28
C GLN A 69 2.94 -13.10 -11.61
N ARG A 70 2.24 -12.70 -12.68
CA ARG A 70 2.77 -12.56 -14.03
C ARG A 70 3.99 -11.63 -14.07
N VAL A 71 3.85 -10.43 -13.50
CA VAL A 71 4.96 -9.46 -13.48
C VAL A 71 6.14 -9.99 -12.67
N ASN A 72 5.87 -10.62 -11.52
CA ASN A 72 6.93 -11.22 -10.70
C ASN A 72 7.67 -12.35 -11.45
N GLU A 73 6.96 -13.24 -12.14
CA GLU A 73 7.55 -14.32 -12.94
C GLU A 73 8.40 -13.80 -14.09
N LEU A 74 8.03 -12.67 -14.70
CA LEU A 74 8.77 -12.07 -15.81
C LEU A 74 10.01 -11.28 -15.36
N MET A 75 9.90 -10.51 -14.28
CA MET A 75 10.84 -9.42 -13.99
C MET A 75 11.65 -9.60 -12.70
N SER A 76 11.36 -10.62 -11.88
CA SER A 76 12.09 -10.85 -10.64
C SER A 76 13.53 -11.30 -10.88
N THR A 77 14.49 -10.63 -10.23
CA THR A 77 15.90 -11.06 -10.16
C THR A 77 16.12 -12.29 -9.27
N TYR A 78 15.11 -12.70 -8.50
CA TYR A 78 15.14 -13.86 -7.61
C TYR A 78 14.58 -15.13 -8.25
N ILE A 79 13.80 -15.01 -9.33
CA ILE A 79 13.25 -16.15 -10.06
C ILE A 79 14.18 -16.50 -11.22
N GLU A 80 14.80 -17.67 -11.16
CA GLU A 80 15.80 -18.10 -12.14
C GLU A 80 15.24 -18.11 -13.58
N GLN A 81 13.97 -18.43 -13.74
CA GLN A 81 13.30 -18.55 -15.04
C GLN A 81 12.71 -17.23 -15.58
N SER A 82 12.84 -16.13 -14.84
CA SER A 82 12.38 -14.82 -15.31
C SER A 82 13.19 -14.35 -16.52
N ASP A 83 12.59 -13.46 -17.32
CA ASP A 83 13.27 -12.88 -18.47
C ASP A 83 14.53 -12.12 -18.03
N ILE A 84 14.42 -11.37 -16.93
CA ILE A 84 15.52 -10.59 -16.36
C ILE A 84 16.64 -11.49 -15.85
N SER A 85 16.33 -12.55 -15.11
CA SER A 85 17.35 -13.49 -14.64
C SER A 85 18.05 -14.22 -15.79
N LYS A 86 17.30 -14.63 -16.83
CA LYS A 86 17.87 -15.24 -18.04
C LYS A 86 18.78 -14.26 -18.79
N PHE A 87 18.33 -13.02 -18.97
CA PHE A 87 19.13 -11.95 -19.57
C PHE A 87 20.42 -11.72 -18.79
N ASN A 88 20.34 -11.62 -17.46
CA ASN A 88 21.48 -11.35 -16.58
C ASN A 88 22.51 -12.48 -16.61
N ARG A 89 22.08 -13.74 -16.64
CA ARG A 89 23.00 -14.91 -16.73
C ARG A 89 23.63 -15.09 -18.11
N SER A 90 22.96 -14.63 -19.17
CA SER A 90 23.47 -14.74 -20.53
C SER A 90 24.70 -13.86 -20.74
N THR A 91 25.74 -14.43 -21.35
CA THR A 91 26.92 -13.69 -21.81
C THR A 91 26.80 -13.26 -23.27
N SER A 92 25.65 -13.52 -23.92
CA SER A 92 25.41 -13.11 -25.29
C SER A 92 25.17 -11.61 -25.41
N THR A 93 25.69 -11.03 -26.49
CA THR A 93 25.41 -9.64 -26.91
C THR A 93 24.39 -9.56 -28.05
N ASP A 94 23.91 -10.72 -28.51
CA ASP A 94 22.82 -10.80 -29.48
C ASP A 94 21.46 -10.48 -28.82
N TRP A 95 20.45 -10.25 -29.67
CA TRP A 95 19.06 -10.10 -29.24
C TRP A 95 18.54 -11.34 -28.53
N GLN A 96 18.04 -11.13 -27.31
CA GLN A 96 17.41 -12.15 -26.48
C GLN A 96 15.91 -11.91 -26.48
N SER A 97 15.14 -12.92 -26.89
CA SER A 97 13.68 -12.84 -26.87
C SER A 97 13.19 -12.71 -25.43
N VAL A 98 12.27 -11.79 -25.20
CA VAL A 98 11.59 -11.60 -23.93
C VAL A 98 10.09 -11.45 -24.15
N ASP A 99 9.34 -11.42 -23.08
CA ASP A 99 7.93 -11.11 -23.15
C ASP A 99 7.68 -9.64 -23.58
N PRO A 100 6.57 -9.34 -24.30
CA PRO A 100 6.18 -7.96 -24.59
C PRO A 100 6.10 -7.06 -23.35
N GLU A 101 5.64 -7.60 -22.21
CA GLU A 101 5.56 -6.84 -20.97
C GLU A 101 6.96 -6.46 -20.44
N THR A 102 7.93 -7.40 -20.52
CA THR A 102 9.34 -7.14 -20.19
C THR A 102 9.94 -6.08 -21.10
N ALA A 103 9.73 -6.18 -22.41
CA ALA A 103 10.23 -5.18 -23.36
C ALA A 103 9.62 -3.79 -23.09
N THR A 104 8.34 -3.72 -22.71
CA THR A 104 7.65 -2.47 -22.36
C THR A 104 8.29 -1.81 -21.14
N VAL A 105 8.51 -2.56 -20.06
CA VAL A 105 9.12 -2.02 -18.83
C VAL A 105 10.57 -1.61 -19.06
N VAL A 106 11.36 -2.39 -19.81
CA VAL A 106 12.74 -2.02 -20.15
C VAL A 106 12.77 -0.74 -21.01
N SER A 107 11.89 -0.61 -22.00
CA SER A 107 11.79 0.62 -22.80
C SER A 107 11.49 1.82 -21.92
N ARG A 108 10.49 1.71 -21.03
CA ARG A 108 10.15 2.81 -20.11
C ARG A 108 11.30 3.15 -19.17
N ALA A 109 12.00 2.13 -18.66
CA ALA A 109 13.14 2.32 -17.78
C ALA A 109 14.27 3.12 -18.47
N LEU A 110 14.56 2.82 -19.74
CA LEU A 110 15.57 3.55 -20.51
C LEU A 110 15.14 5.00 -20.81
N GLU A 111 13.87 5.23 -21.15
CA GLU A 111 13.33 6.60 -21.33
C GLU A 111 13.46 7.44 -20.05
N ILE A 112 13.12 6.85 -18.89
CA ILE A 112 13.24 7.54 -17.60
C ILE A 112 14.70 7.79 -17.25
N CYS A 113 15.59 6.84 -17.55
CA CYS A 113 17.04 6.99 -17.38
C CYS A 113 17.57 8.20 -18.15
N GLU A 114 17.19 8.35 -19.42
CA GLU A 114 17.54 9.53 -20.22
C GLU A 114 16.99 10.82 -19.61
N SER A 115 15.72 10.83 -19.18
CA SER A 115 15.08 12.02 -18.60
C SER A 115 15.68 12.45 -17.25
N THR A 116 16.34 11.52 -16.54
CA THR A 116 16.92 11.73 -15.21
C THR A 116 18.45 11.88 -15.25
N ASP A 117 19.05 11.99 -16.44
CA ASP A 117 20.51 12.04 -16.64
C ASP A 117 21.24 10.89 -15.92
N GLY A 118 20.66 9.68 -16.02
CA GLY A 118 21.21 8.46 -15.43
C GLY A 118 21.03 8.31 -13.92
N ALA A 119 20.28 9.19 -13.25
CA ALA A 119 20.02 9.02 -11.82
C ALA A 119 19.14 7.80 -11.52
N PHE A 120 18.17 7.48 -12.39
CA PHE A 120 17.55 6.16 -12.44
C PHE A 120 18.23 5.36 -13.54
N ASP A 121 18.89 4.24 -13.23
CA ASP A 121 19.52 3.37 -14.24
C ASP A 121 19.16 1.90 -13.98
N PRO A 122 18.44 1.21 -14.88
CA PRO A 122 18.06 -0.18 -14.69
C PRO A 122 19.24 -1.15 -14.80
N THR A 123 20.44 -0.70 -15.18
CA THR A 123 21.66 -1.52 -15.26
C THR A 123 22.44 -1.59 -13.95
N ILE A 124 21.90 -1.04 -12.87
CA ILE A 124 22.54 -0.92 -11.54
C ILE A 124 22.74 -2.26 -10.82
N GLY A 125 22.22 -3.36 -11.36
CA GLY A 125 22.26 -4.70 -10.76
C GLY A 125 23.63 -5.11 -10.19
N PRO A 126 24.76 -4.92 -10.90
CA PRO A 126 26.08 -5.27 -10.37
C PRO A 126 26.45 -4.47 -9.11
N ALA A 127 26.09 -3.19 -9.04
CA ALA A 127 26.35 -2.36 -7.86
C ALA A 127 25.44 -2.75 -6.70
N VAL A 128 24.14 -2.96 -6.94
CA VAL A 128 23.18 -3.44 -5.93
C VAL A 128 23.65 -4.76 -5.30
N ASN A 129 24.16 -5.68 -6.12
CA ASN A 129 24.69 -6.96 -5.65
C ASN A 129 25.97 -6.79 -4.82
N ALA A 130 26.92 -5.95 -5.27
CA ALA A 130 28.18 -5.71 -4.57
C ALA A 130 27.98 -5.06 -3.19
N TRP A 131 26.95 -4.23 -3.05
CA TRP A 131 26.54 -3.65 -1.76
C TRP A 131 25.56 -4.53 -0.97
N ASN A 132 25.43 -5.81 -1.32
CA ASN A 132 24.65 -6.82 -0.59
C ASN A 132 23.14 -6.52 -0.48
N PHE A 133 22.58 -5.75 -1.43
CA PHE A 133 21.15 -5.44 -1.49
C PHE A 133 20.37 -6.33 -2.48
N GLY A 134 21.07 -7.12 -3.29
CA GLY A 134 20.49 -8.01 -4.29
C GLY A 134 20.13 -9.42 -3.79
N PRO A 135 19.84 -10.35 -4.73
CA PRO A 135 19.65 -11.76 -4.41
C PRO A 135 20.87 -12.39 -3.77
N GLY A 136 20.64 -13.30 -2.80
CA GLY A 136 21.73 -14.01 -2.13
C GLY A 136 22.45 -13.21 -1.05
N LYS A 137 21.79 -12.20 -0.47
CA LYS A 137 22.35 -11.36 0.59
C LYS A 137 23.02 -12.16 1.72
N ASP A 138 24.23 -11.74 2.08
CA ASP A 138 24.99 -12.27 3.22
C ASP A 138 24.54 -11.60 4.53
N GLU A 139 24.61 -12.34 5.65
CA GLU A 139 24.31 -11.79 6.98
C GLU A 139 25.40 -10.81 7.46
N ASP A 140 26.65 -11.04 7.04
CA ASP A 140 27.82 -10.20 7.35
C ASP A 140 28.44 -9.65 6.05
N PRO A 141 27.92 -8.54 5.49
CA PRO A 141 28.40 -8.00 4.22
C PRO A 141 29.86 -7.52 4.30
N VAL A 142 30.68 -8.00 3.37
CA VAL A 142 31.99 -7.40 3.09
C VAL A 142 31.78 -6.24 2.13
N LEU A 143 32.25 -5.04 2.51
CA LEU A 143 32.14 -3.87 1.65
C LEU A 143 33.04 -4.02 0.41
N PRO A 144 32.57 -3.63 -0.78
CA PRO A 144 33.36 -3.73 -2.01
C PRO A 144 34.59 -2.83 -1.93
N GLY A 145 35.71 -3.32 -2.47
CA GLY A 145 36.96 -2.54 -2.56
C GLY A 145 36.95 -1.56 -3.75
N GLU A 146 37.85 -0.58 -3.76
CA GLU A 146 37.93 0.43 -4.84
C GLU A 146 38.05 -0.20 -6.23
N ASN A 147 38.90 -1.23 -6.40
CA ASN A 147 39.05 -1.94 -7.67
C ASN A 147 37.75 -2.61 -8.14
N GLU A 148 36.96 -3.15 -7.21
CA GLU A 148 35.69 -3.79 -7.53
C GLU A 148 34.64 -2.76 -7.97
N ILE A 149 34.60 -1.60 -7.29
CA ILE A 149 33.75 -0.47 -7.70
C ILE A 149 34.13 0.05 -9.09
N ASP A 150 35.43 0.16 -9.40
CA ASP A 150 35.88 0.59 -10.73
C ASP A 150 35.49 -0.42 -11.84
N GLU A 151 35.55 -1.72 -11.55
CA GLU A 151 35.05 -2.74 -12.46
C GLU A 151 33.53 -2.62 -12.67
N ILE A 152 32.77 -2.35 -11.61
CA ILE A 152 31.32 -2.16 -11.68
C ILE A 152 30.96 -0.91 -12.50
N LYS A 153 31.64 0.22 -12.27
CA LYS A 153 31.47 1.45 -13.05
C LYS A 153 31.69 1.22 -14.55
N SER A 154 32.59 0.31 -14.92
CA SER A 154 32.85 -0.02 -16.33
C SER A 154 31.68 -0.77 -17.00
N VAL A 155 30.80 -1.40 -16.23
CA VAL A 155 29.69 -2.23 -16.74
C VAL A 155 28.33 -1.57 -16.59
N VAL A 156 28.08 -0.80 -15.52
CA VAL A 156 26.85 0.01 -15.34
C VAL A 156 26.80 1.08 -16.43
N GLY A 157 25.62 1.30 -17.00
CA GLY A 157 25.36 2.28 -18.06
C GLY A 157 24.22 1.83 -18.97
N PHE A 158 23.09 2.54 -18.90
CA PHE A 158 21.90 2.30 -19.72
C PHE A 158 22.15 2.32 -21.22
N GLU A 159 23.15 3.08 -21.70
CA GLU A 159 23.54 3.14 -23.11
C GLU A 159 24.06 1.81 -23.65
N LYS A 160 24.36 0.86 -22.75
CA LYS A 160 24.82 -0.50 -23.08
C LYS A 160 23.65 -1.48 -23.24
N VAL A 161 22.41 -1.03 -23.11
CA VAL A 161 21.21 -1.85 -23.28
C VAL A 161 20.37 -1.32 -24.42
N GLU A 162 19.86 -2.22 -25.24
CA GLU A 162 18.88 -1.88 -26.28
C GLU A 162 17.65 -2.77 -26.16
N VAL A 163 16.51 -2.22 -26.55
CA VAL A 163 15.21 -2.88 -26.54
C VAL A 163 14.48 -2.64 -27.84
N ARG A 164 13.70 -3.63 -28.27
CA ARG A 164 12.76 -3.50 -29.40
C ARG A 164 11.45 -4.20 -29.08
N SER A 165 10.37 -3.71 -29.66
CA SER A 165 9.02 -4.24 -29.43
C SER A 165 8.60 -5.32 -30.44
N GLU A 166 9.24 -5.42 -31.62
CA GLU A 166 8.82 -6.35 -32.68
C GLU A 166 10.01 -7.03 -33.41
N PRO A 167 10.21 -8.35 -33.26
CA PRO A 167 9.67 -9.15 -32.16
C PRO A 167 10.28 -8.68 -30.82
N PRO A 168 9.53 -8.76 -29.69
CA PRO A 168 9.99 -8.28 -28.39
C PRO A 168 11.33 -8.91 -28.00
N ALA A 169 12.34 -8.06 -27.83
CA ALA A 169 13.67 -8.52 -27.47
C ALA A 169 14.48 -7.40 -26.80
N ILE A 170 15.45 -7.81 -25.99
CA ILE A 170 16.45 -6.94 -25.38
C ILE A 170 17.85 -7.46 -25.70
N ARG A 171 18.85 -6.58 -25.76
CA ARG A 171 20.26 -6.96 -25.86
C ARG A 171 21.13 -6.08 -24.99
N LYS A 172 22.31 -6.61 -24.65
CA LYS A 172 23.39 -5.88 -23.98
C LYS A 172 24.61 -5.79 -24.88
N LEU A 173 25.30 -4.66 -24.85
CA LEU A 173 26.52 -4.42 -25.62
C LEU A 173 27.78 -4.88 -24.87
N ASN A 174 27.66 -5.13 -23.55
CA ASN A 174 28.70 -5.72 -22.73
C ASN A 174 28.13 -6.94 -21.99
N PRO A 175 28.78 -8.13 -22.05
CA PRO A 175 28.26 -9.37 -21.46
C PRO A 175 28.07 -9.31 -19.94
N LYS A 176 28.78 -8.41 -19.25
CA LYS A 176 28.71 -8.23 -17.80
C LYS A 176 27.54 -7.34 -17.35
N VAL A 177 26.83 -6.67 -18.27
CA VAL A 177 25.65 -5.86 -17.93
C VAL A 177 24.57 -6.76 -17.35
N GLN A 178 23.97 -6.30 -16.25
CA GLN A 178 22.83 -6.93 -15.60
C GLN A 178 21.75 -5.88 -15.38
N LEU A 179 20.50 -6.25 -15.62
CA LEU A 179 19.33 -5.43 -15.34
C LEU A 179 18.77 -5.73 -13.96
N ASP A 180 18.34 -4.69 -13.26
CA ASP A 180 17.49 -4.72 -12.08
C ASP A 180 16.30 -3.79 -12.30
N LEU A 181 15.09 -4.36 -12.31
CA LEU A 181 13.84 -3.63 -12.50
C LEU A 181 13.09 -3.39 -11.17
N SER A 182 13.73 -3.61 -10.02
CA SER A 182 13.07 -3.50 -8.71
C SER A 182 12.49 -2.12 -8.41
N ALA A 183 13.01 -1.08 -9.06
CA ALA A 183 12.57 0.32 -8.91
C ALA A 183 11.50 0.76 -9.93
N ILE A 184 10.95 -0.16 -10.73
CA ILE A 184 9.91 0.17 -11.75
C ILE A 184 8.87 -0.94 -11.95
N ALA A 185 9.26 -2.21 -11.78
CA ALA A 185 8.40 -3.37 -12.05
C ALA A 185 7.20 -3.45 -11.08
N LYS A 186 7.35 -2.94 -9.86
CA LYS A 186 6.28 -2.93 -8.86
C LYS A 186 5.20 -1.91 -9.21
N GLY A 187 5.59 -0.70 -9.60
CA GLY A 187 4.67 0.27 -10.20
C GLY A 187 3.94 -0.31 -11.42
N TYR A 188 4.66 -0.98 -12.33
CA TYR A 188 4.04 -1.66 -13.47
C TYR A 188 3.05 -2.77 -13.05
N ALA A 189 3.34 -3.53 -12.00
CA ALA A 189 2.40 -4.53 -11.48
C ALA A 189 1.11 -3.91 -10.94
N VAL A 190 1.20 -2.74 -10.30
CA VAL A 190 0.04 -1.96 -9.88
C VAL A 190 -0.79 -1.53 -11.09
N ASP A 191 -0.15 -1.03 -12.15
CA ASP A 191 -0.82 -0.66 -13.39
C ASP A 191 -1.51 -1.85 -14.06
N ARG A 192 -0.86 -3.01 -14.08
CA ARG A 192 -1.42 -4.24 -14.65
C ARG A 192 -2.63 -4.76 -13.88
N VAL A 193 -2.64 -4.64 -12.56
CA VAL A 193 -3.83 -4.93 -11.75
C VAL A 193 -4.95 -3.94 -12.10
N GLY A 194 -4.64 -2.65 -12.22
CA GLY A 194 -5.61 -1.63 -12.63
C GLY A 194 -6.24 -1.95 -13.99
N GLN A 195 -5.42 -2.24 -14.99
CA GLN A 195 -5.88 -2.65 -16.32
C GLN A 195 -6.76 -3.91 -16.26
N SER A 196 -6.38 -4.92 -15.47
CA SER A 196 -7.19 -6.14 -15.32
C SER A 196 -8.58 -5.85 -14.74
N LEU A 197 -8.70 -4.87 -13.83
CA LEU A 197 -9.98 -4.46 -13.26
C LEU A 197 -10.81 -3.66 -14.27
N GLU A 198 -10.18 -2.79 -15.05
CA GLU A 198 -10.82 -2.04 -16.14
C GLU A 198 -11.37 -3.00 -17.22
N GLU A 199 -10.61 -4.04 -17.58
CA GLU A 199 -11.02 -5.10 -18.51
C GLU A 199 -12.22 -5.92 -17.99
N LEU A 200 -12.35 -6.05 -16.67
CA LEU A 200 -13.51 -6.65 -16.01
C LEU A 200 -14.70 -5.68 -15.87
N GLY A 201 -14.54 -4.42 -16.28
CA GLY A 201 -15.59 -3.39 -16.28
C GLY A 201 -15.70 -2.60 -14.97
N TYR A 202 -14.69 -2.65 -14.08
CA TYR A 202 -14.67 -1.84 -12.87
C TYR A 202 -14.02 -0.48 -13.12
N GLU A 203 -14.72 0.60 -12.78
CA GLU A 203 -14.26 1.98 -13.00
C GLU A 203 -13.75 2.67 -11.72
N ASN A 204 -14.07 2.10 -10.56
CA ASN A 204 -13.85 2.72 -9.26
C ASN A 204 -13.06 1.76 -8.37
N PHE A 205 -11.75 1.97 -8.25
CA PHE A 205 -10.90 1.11 -7.45
C PHE A 205 -9.62 1.81 -6.98
N MET A 206 -8.99 1.22 -5.97
CA MET A 206 -7.66 1.58 -5.51
C MET A 206 -6.82 0.31 -5.39
N VAL A 207 -5.66 0.30 -6.03
CA VAL A 207 -4.67 -0.76 -5.95
C VAL A 207 -3.50 -0.24 -5.12
N VAL A 208 -3.07 -1.01 -4.13
CA VAL A 208 -1.90 -0.71 -3.29
C VAL A 208 -1.00 -1.94 -3.26
N VAL A 209 0.26 -1.79 -3.63
CA VAL A 209 1.30 -2.83 -3.48
C VAL A 209 2.49 -2.16 -2.80
N GLY A 210 2.75 -2.44 -1.52
CA GLY A 210 3.81 -1.75 -0.79
C GLY A 210 3.53 -0.24 -0.65
N GLY A 211 4.36 0.59 -1.29
CA GLY A 211 4.26 2.05 -1.29
C GLY A 211 3.64 2.63 -2.58
N GLU A 212 3.26 1.76 -3.50
CA GLU A 212 2.81 2.07 -4.85
C GLU A 212 1.30 1.96 -4.90
N VAL A 213 0.67 3.04 -5.33
CA VAL A 213 -0.79 3.21 -5.29
C VAL A 213 -1.28 3.71 -6.63
N LEU A 214 -2.34 3.07 -7.14
CA LEU A 214 -3.10 3.53 -8.30
C LEU A 214 -4.56 3.70 -7.91
N THR A 215 -5.16 4.80 -8.35
CA THR A 215 -6.58 5.10 -8.11
C THR A 215 -7.32 5.30 -9.42
N ARG A 216 -8.56 4.82 -9.47
CA ARG A 216 -9.54 5.09 -10.52
C ARG A 216 -10.88 5.47 -9.90
N GLY A 217 -11.55 6.44 -10.50
CA GLY A 217 -12.87 6.91 -10.09
C GLY A 217 -12.90 7.45 -8.66
N GLU A 218 -13.98 7.10 -7.95
CA GLU A 218 -14.29 7.57 -6.60
C GLU A 218 -14.37 6.41 -5.60
N ARG A 219 -14.17 6.74 -4.32
CA ARG A 219 -14.38 5.78 -3.23
C ARG A 219 -15.87 5.52 -3.00
N ALA A 220 -16.20 4.42 -2.35
CA ALA A 220 -17.58 4.01 -2.05
C ALA A 220 -18.43 5.05 -1.30
N SER A 221 -17.79 5.92 -0.50
CA SER A 221 -18.46 7.04 0.20
C SER A 221 -18.56 8.34 -0.61
N GLY A 222 -18.18 8.30 -1.89
CA GLY A 222 -18.12 9.45 -2.78
C GLY A 222 -16.81 10.25 -2.67
N GLY A 223 -16.42 10.87 -3.77
CA GLY A 223 -15.24 11.73 -3.90
C GLY A 223 -13.93 10.95 -4.03
N PRO A 224 -12.78 11.67 -3.96
CA PRO A 224 -11.48 11.09 -4.23
C PRO A 224 -11.04 10.06 -3.20
N TRP A 225 -10.13 9.18 -3.61
CA TRP A 225 -9.50 8.22 -2.71
C TRP A 225 -8.56 8.91 -1.74
N ASN A 226 -8.48 8.36 -0.54
CA ASN A 226 -7.64 8.88 0.53
C ASN A 226 -6.40 7.98 0.66
N VAL A 227 -5.24 8.51 0.28
CA VAL A 227 -3.97 7.80 0.33
C VAL A 227 -3.09 8.42 1.42
N ALA A 228 -2.61 7.59 2.35
CA ALA A 228 -1.70 8.05 3.39
C ALA A 228 -0.25 7.94 2.92
N VAL A 229 0.52 9.02 3.04
CA VAL A 229 1.99 8.98 2.97
C VAL A 229 2.50 8.75 4.38
N GLU A 230 3.32 7.71 4.59
CA GLU A 230 3.84 7.34 5.91
C GLU A 230 4.96 8.28 6.38
N LYS A 231 5.15 8.40 7.70
CA LYS A 231 6.35 9.02 8.29
C LYS A 231 7.51 8.02 8.26
N PRO A 232 8.76 8.46 8.03
CA PRO A 232 9.92 7.60 8.26
C PRO A 232 9.97 7.21 9.75
N GLU A 233 10.24 5.94 10.05
CA GLU A 233 10.39 5.49 11.44
C GLU A 233 11.73 5.97 12.01
N ASN A 234 11.72 6.50 13.24
CA ASN A 234 12.94 6.64 14.03
C ASN A 234 13.28 5.25 14.60
N SER A 235 14.49 4.76 14.35
CA SER A 235 14.98 3.43 14.75
C SER A 235 15.00 3.16 16.27
N ASN A 236 14.57 4.11 17.11
CA ASN A 236 14.61 4.01 18.57
C ASN A 236 13.24 3.89 19.27
N SER A 237 12.12 3.90 18.55
CA SER A 237 10.80 3.66 19.18
C SER A 237 10.23 2.32 18.71
N ALA A 238 10.46 1.27 19.50
CA ALA A 238 9.86 -0.06 19.32
C ALA A 238 8.32 -0.08 19.53
N GLU A 239 7.70 1.07 19.75
CA GLU A 239 6.25 1.20 19.88
C GLU A 239 5.65 1.61 18.53
N ARG A 240 4.83 0.71 17.97
CA ARG A 240 3.93 1.01 16.85
C ARG A 240 2.88 2.02 17.32
N THR A 241 3.23 3.30 17.36
CA THR A 241 2.27 4.36 17.69
C THR A 241 1.31 4.60 16.51
N PRO A 242 0.04 4.98 16.76
CA PRO A 242 -0.95 5.29 15.73
C PRO A 242 -0.62 6.49 14.81
N ASP A 243 0.42 7.27 15.11
CA ASP A 243 0.82 8.51 14.41
C ASP A 243 1.68 8.32 13.14
N ARG A 244 1.50 7.20 12.44
CA ARG A 244 2.30 6.84 11.25
C ARG A 244 1.95 7.62 9.98
N VAL A 245 0.84 8.34 9.95
CA VAL A 245 0.44 9.13 8.77
C VAL A 245 1.16 10.47 8.78
N HIS A 246 1.96 10.73 7.75
CA HIS A 246 2.64 12.00 7.54
C HIS A 246 1.73 13.02 6.85
N ARG A 247 1.06 12.60 5.78
CA ARG A 247 0.08 13.40 5.01
C ARG A 247 -1.02 12.51 4.46
N MET A 248 -2.21 13.09 4.29
CA MET A 248 -3.27 12.48 3.50
C MET A 248 -3.33 13.15 2.14
N VAL A 249 -3.24 12.34 1.09
CA VAL A 249 -3.33 12.77 -0.30
C VAL A 249 -4.69 12.35 -0.83
N LYS A 250 -5.43 13.32 -1.38
CA LYS A 250 -6.68 13.04 -2.10
C LYS A 250 -6.34 12.77 -3.55
N LEU A 251 -6.57 11.54 -4.00
CA LEU A 251 -6.13 11.07 -5.31
C LEU A 251 -7.30 10.44 -6.08
N SER A 252 -7.45 10.81 -7.35
CA SER A 252 -8.38 10.19 -8.29
C SER A 252 -7.72 10.12 -9.65
N ASN A 253 -7.85 8.98 -10.34
CA ASN A 253 -7.36 8.77 -11.70
C ASN A 253 -5.86 9.08 -11.87
N LYS A 254 -5.07 8.82 -10.82
CA LYS A 254 -3.63 9.04 -10.76
C LYS A 254 -2.98 7.94 -9.94
N ALA A 255 -1.68 7.83 -10.08
CA ALA A 255 -0.83 6.99 -9.27
C ALA A 255 0.07 7.83 -8.36
N VAL A 256 0.46 7.25 -7.22
CA VAL A 256 1.52 7.76 -6.36
C VAL A 256 2.42 6.59 -5.97
N ALA A 257 3.73 6.79 -6.03
CA ALA A 257 4.70 5.84 -5.53
C ALA A 257 5.62 6.54 -4.53
N THR A 258 6.10 5.77 -3.55
CA THR A 258 6.92 6.30 -2.47
C THR A 258 8.17 5.46 -2.31
N SER A 259 9.32 6.06 -2.61
CA SER A 259 10.63 5.49 -2.34
C SER A 259 11.17 6.04 -1.02
N GLY A 260 11.83 5.20 -0.22
CA GLY A 260 12.37 5.62 1.06
C GLY A 260 13.36 4.64 1.66
N ASP A 261 14.34 5.16 2.38
CA ASP A 261 15.52 4.43 2.87
C ASP A 261 15.33 3.80 4.27
N TYR A 262 14.14 3.96 4.86
CA TYR A 262 13.85 3.62 6.25
C TYR A 262 13.60 2.13 6.52
N ARG A 263 13.37 1.32 5.47
CA ARG A 263 13.10 -0.12 5.59
C ARG A 263 14.29 -1.02 5.21
N ASN A 264 15.19 -0.52 4.36
CA ASN A 264 16.31 -1.27 3.79
C ASN A 264 17.61 -0.46 3.89
N PHE A 265 18.29 -0.59 5.04
CA PHE A 265 19.62 -0.04 5.30
C PHE A 265 20.37 -1.00 6.22
N TYR A 266 21.69 -0.86 6.28
CA TYR A 266 22.51 -1.51 7.31
C TYR A 266 23.62 -0.57 7.78
N ASP A 267 24.08 -0.76 9.01
CA ASP A 267 25.15 0.04 9.62
C ASP A 267 26.45 -0.77 9.67
N VAL A 268 27.52 -0.24 9.06
CA VAL A 268 28.88 -0.81 9.21
C VAL A 268 29.77 0.26 9.80
N ALA A 269 30.38 -0.06 10.95
CA ALA A 269 31.30 0.83 11.68
C ALA A 269 30.72 2.24 11.97
N GLY A 270 29.40 2.33 12.23
CA GLY A 270 28.72 3.58 12.54
C GLY A 270 28.35 4.44 11.33
N LYS A 271 28.60 3.95 10.10
CA LYS A 271 28.09 4.55 8.85
C LYS A 271 26.90 3.74 8.35
N ARG A 272 25.80 4.45 8.08
CA ARG A 272 24.59 3.89 7.48
C ARG A 272 24.76 3.78 5.97
N TYR A 273 24.40 2.62 5.42
CA TYR A 273 24.37 2.36 3.98
C TYR A 273 22.92 2.19 3.54
N SER A 274 22.46 3.08 2.66
CA SER A 274 21.15 2.98 2.02
C SER A 274 21.18 1.97 0.87
N HIS A 275 20.06 1.29 0.62
CA HIS A 275 19.87 0.47 -0.58
C HIS A 275 19.75 1.30 -1.88
N THR A 276 19.61 2.62 -1.76
CA THR A 276 19.66 3.52 -2.91
C THR A 276 21.12 3.76 -3.31
N ILE A 277 21.50 3.23 -4.47
CA ILE A 277 22.84 3.36 -5.05
C ILE A 277 22.80 4.44 -6.13
N ASP A 278 23.76 5.36 -6.13
CA ASP A 278 23.96 6.30 -7.24
C ASP A 278 24.64 5.56 -8.41
N PRO A 279 24.01 5.45 -9.60
CA PRO A 279 24.61 4.77 -10.74
C PRO A 279 25.94 5.37 -11.24
N LYS A 280 26.17 6.67 -11.02
CA LYS A 280 27.40 7.34 -11.45
C LYS A 280 28.60 6.97 -10.58
N THR A 281 28.37 6.80 -9.29
CA THR A 281 29.42 6.41 -8.33
C THR A 281 29.46 4.91 -8.08
N CYS A 282 28.38 4.19 -8.38
CA CYS A 282 28.16 2.80 -7.96
C CYS A 282 28.28 2.61 -6.44
N GLU A 283 28.01 3.66 -5.66
CA GLU A 283 28.07 3.70 -4.20
C GLU A 283 26.70 4.13 -3.64
N PRO A 284 26.35 3.74 -2.40
CA PRO A 284 25.18 4.27 -1.70
C PRO A 284 25.21 5.79 -1.64
N VAL A 285 24.04 6.41 -1.83
CA VAL A 285 23.86 7.86 -1.72
C VAL A 285 24.30 8.39 -0.34
N ASP A 286 24.86 9.60 -0.29
CA ASP A 286 25.43 10.20 0.93
C ASP A 286 24.62 11.36 1.54
N HIS A 287 23.40 11.59 1.03
CA HIS A 287 22.54 12.70 1.45
C HIS A 287 21.40 12.27 2.40
N ASP A 288 20.76 13.25 3.04
CA ASP A 288 19.79 13.04 4.12
C ASP A 288 18.35 12.71 3.69
N MET A 289 18.10 12.50 2.39
CA MET A 289 16.78 12.09 1.90
C MET A 289 16.29 10.82 2.58
N ALA A 290 15.10 10.88 3.15
CA ALA A 290 14.43 9.76 3.79
C ALA A 290 13.27 9.20 2.94
N ILE A 291 12.51 10.09 2.28
CA ILE A 291 11.35 9.73 1.46
C ILE A 291 11.26 10.65 0.24
N ALA A 292 10.88 10.08 -0.90
CA ALA A 292 10.32 10.79 -2.04
C ALA A 292 9.01 10.13 -2.47
N SER A 293 7.92 10.91 -2.55
CA SER A 293 6.63 10.50 -3.07
C SER A 293 6.32 11.29 -4.34
N VAL A 294 6.13 10.59 -5.46
CA VAL A 294 5.86 11.20 -6.77
C VAL A 294 4.47 10.81 -7.25
N ILE A 295 3.72 11.77 -7.79
CA ILE A 295 2.41 11.54 -8.44
C ILE A 295 2.60 11.55 -9.96
N ALA A 296 2.01 10.57 -10.64
CA ALA A 296 2.00 10.47 -12.10
C ALA A 296 0.66 9.89 -12.62
N ASP A 297 0.51 9.78 -13.94
CA ASP A 297 -0.67 9.16 -14.57
C ASP A 297 -0.70 7.63 -14.37
N ASP A 298 0.46 7.01 -14.47
CA ASP A 298 0.72 5.58 -14.25
C ASP A 298 1.70 5.36 -13.09
N CYS A 299 1.59 4.20 -12.44
CA CYS A 299 2.35 3.87 -11.25
C CYS A 299 3.78 3.45 -11.57
N MET A 300 4.01 2.84 -12.74
CA MET A 300 5.33 2.53 -13.26
C MET A 300 6.24 3.77 -13.33
N THR A 301 5.72 4.87 -13.89
CA THR A 301 6.44 6.16 -13.95
C THR A 301 6.65 6.75 -12.56
N ALA A 302 5.63 6.73 -11.69
CA ALA A 302 5.76 7.25 -10.34
C ALA A 302 6.87 6.52 -9.54
N ASP A 303 6.93 5.18 -9.64
CA ASP A 303 7.90 4.32 -8.92
C ASP A 303 9.35 4.64 -9.32
N ALA A 304 9.59 4.70 -10.63
CA ALA A 304 10.90 5.02 -11.17
C ALA A 304 11.33 6.48 -10.86
N MET A 305 10.41 7.45 -10.98
CA MET A 305 10.71 8.85 -10.67
C MET A 305 10.96 9.07 -9.17
N ALA A 306 10.21 8.41 -8.29
CA ALA A 306 10.45 8.47 -6.85
C ALA A 306 11.87 7.95 -6.51
N THR A 307 12.31 6.87 -7.17
CA THR A 307 13.67 6.35 -7.03
C THR A 307 14.71 7.31 -7.59
N ALA A 308 14.48 7.90 -8.76
CA ALA A 308 15.38 8.91 -9.34
C ALA A 308 15.59 10.09 -8.37
N VAL A 309 14.51 10.60 -7.77
CA VAL A 309 14.58 11.69 -6.78
C VAL A 309 15.37 11.28 -5.54
N MET A 310 15.20 10.04 -5.07
CA MET A 310 16.01 9.50 -3.97
C MET A 310 17.50 9.36 -4.31
N VAL A 311 17.89 9.28 -5.59
CA VAL A 311 19.29 9.32 -6.03
C VAL A 311 19.80 10.74 -6.19
N MET A 312 18.96 11.65 -6.72
CA MET A 312 19.35 13.02 -7.04
C MET A 312 19.46 13.93 -5.82
N GLY A 313 18.79 13.60 -4.72
CA GLY A 313 18.56 14.50 -3.60
C GLY A 313 17.45 15.51 -3.86
N ARG A 314 16.97 16.18 -2.79
CA ARG A 314 15.80 17.08 -2.84
C ARG A 314 15.92 18.17 -3.90
N GLU A 315 17.02 18.93 -3.92
CA GLU A 315 17.13 20.11 -4.79
C GLU A 315 17.06 19.74 -6.27
N LYS A 316 17.90 18.80 -6.71
CA LYS A 316 17.93 18.35 -8.10
C LYS A 316 16.65 17.60 -8.47
N GLY A 317 16.14 16.75 -7.57
CA GLY A 317 14.89 16.03 -7.77
C GLY A 317 13.67 16.93 -7.89
N THR A 318 13.60 17.99 -7.08
CA THR A 318 12.53 19.01 -7.15
C THR A 318 12.56 19.74 -8.49
N ALA A 319 13.74 20.22 -8.90
CA ALA A 319 13.90 20.90 -10.19
C ALA A 319 13.50 20.00 -11.37
N LEU A 320 13.87 18.71 -11.33
CA LEU A 320 13.47 17.74 -12.36
C LEU A 320 11.96 17.51 -12.39
N CYS A 321 11.35 17.26 -11.22
CA CYS A 321 9.91 17.04 -11.11
C CYS A 321 9.10 18.26 -11.55
N GLU A 322 9.53 19.48 -11.22
CA GLU A 322 8.92 20.72 -11.70
C GLU A 322 9.04 20.85 -13.22
N GLN A 323 10.20 20.53 -13.79
CA GLN A 323 10.42 20.56 -15.24
C GLN A 323 9.52 19.56 -15.98
N LEU A 324 9.33 18.37 -15.43
CA LEU A 324 8.55 17.29 -16.04
C LEU A 324 7.06 17.32 -15.68
N GLY A 325 6.65 18.18 -14.74
CA GLY A 325 5.25 18.32 -14.31
C GLY A 325 4.77 17.18 -13.40
N TYR A 326 5.65 16.64 -12.56
CA TYR A 326 5.31 15.63 -11.57
C TYR A 326 5.21 16.25 -10.17
N PRO A 327 4.03 16.20 -9.51
CA PRO A 327 3.93 16.61 -8.12
C PRO A 327 4.82 15.73 -7.24
N LEU A 328 5.59 16.38 -6.37
CA LEU A 328 6.60 15.74 -5.53
C LEU A 328 6.42 16.13 -4.05
N LEU A 329 6.55 15.15 -3.16
CA LEU A 329 6.77 15.36 -1.74
C LEU A 329 8.07 14.68 -1.33
N THR A 330 8.95 15.41 -0.66
CA THR A 330 10.20 14.90 -0.11
C THR A 330 10.23 15.04 1.41
N VAL A 331 10.88 14.10 2.07
CA VAL A 331 11.23 14.18 3.50
C VAL A 331 12.72 13.99 3.63
N GLU A 332 13.42 14.95 4.23
CA GLU A 332 14.84 14.89 4.58
C GLU A 332 14.99 14.78 6.10
N ARG A 333 16.05 14.13 6.56
CA ARG A 333 16.44 14.17 7.98
C ARG A 333 17.01 15.55 8.30
N SER A 334 16.76 16.00 9.53
CA SER A 334 17.27 17.27 10.04
C SER A 334 17.95 17.06 11.38
N ASP A 335 19.19 17.55 11.48
CA ASP A 335 19.94 17.65 12.73
C ASP A 335 19.60 18.92 13.54
N SER A 336 18.49 19.60 13.20
CA SER A 336 18.09 20.85 13.85
C SER A 336 17.92 20.71 15.36
N GLU A 337 18.52 21.64 16.12
CA GLU A 337 18.39 21.76 17.59
C GLU A 337 16.93 21.94 18.07
N ASP A 338 16.02 22.29 17.15
CA ASP A 338 14.59 22.53 17.40
C ASP A 338 13.76 21.25 17.64
N GLY A 339 14.40 20.07 17.60
CA GLY A 339 13.76 18.80 17.99
C GLY A 339 12.84 18.16 16.93
N LEU A 340 12.75 18.73 15.73
CA LEU A 340 12.05 18.11 14.60
C LEU A 340 13.02 17.24 13.77
N PRO A 341 12.87 15.90 13.77
CA PRO A 341 13.84 15.01 13.13
C PRO A 341 13.79 15.03 11.59
N TYR A 342 12.81 15.71 10.99
CA TYR A 342 12.59 15.70 9.55
C TYR A 342 12.11 17.05 9.01
N ILE A 343 12.58 17.40 7.81
CA ILE A 343 12.07 18.50 6.99
C ILE A 343 11.21 17.91 5.87
N THR A 344 9.99 18.41 5.71
CA THR A 344 9.10 18.00 4.63
C THR A 344 8.86 19.15 3.68
N VAL A 345 9.09 18.89 2.40
CA VAL A 345 8.81 19.82 1.31
C VAL A 345 7.87 19.15 0.33
N ALA A 346 6.85 19.86 -0.12
CA ALA A 346 5.93 19.40 -1.16
C ALA A 346 5.80 20.48 -2.23
N SER A 347 5.74 20.06 -3.50
CA SER A 347 5.45 20.96 -4.61
C SER A 347 4.03 21.54 -4.47
N ALA A 348 3.80 22.71 -5.06
CA ALA A 348 2.53 23.44 -4.89
C ALA A 348 1.30 22.67 -5.39
N ASP A 349 1.51 21.76 -6.35
CA ASP A 349 0.50 20.90 -6.97
C ASP A 349 0.33 19.53 -6.28
N PHE A 350 1.12 19.22 -5.24
CA PHE A 350 0.97 18.00 -4.47
C PHE A 350 -0.24 18.10 -3.52
N PRO A 351 -1.32 17.32 -3.70
CA PRO A 351 -2.60 17.51 -3.00
C PRO A 351 -2.61 16.90 -1.59
N ALA A 352 -1.61 17.22 -0.79
CA ALA A 352 -1.49 16.80 0.60
C ALA A 352 -2.26 17.72 1.55
N THR A 353 -3.03 17.11 2.45
CA THR A 353 -3.58 17.79 3.63
C THR A 353 -2.81 17.29 4.86
N VAL A 354 -2.41 18.22 5.74
CA VAL A 354 -1.88 17.87 7.07
C VAL A 354 -3.05 17.33 7.89
N LEU A 355 -2.92 16.13 8.44
CA LEU A 355 -3.82 15.68 9.49
C LEU A 355 -3.37 16.35 10.79
N GLU A 356 -4.17 17.29 11.32
CA GLU A 356 -4.01 17.73 12.71
C GLU A 356 -4.15 16.50 13.61
N THR A 357 -3.07 16.10 14.28
CA THR A 357 -3.16 15.06 15.30
C THR A 357 -3.75 15.67 16.57
N ASN A 358 -4.33 14.85 17.45
CA ASN A 358 -4.90 15.35 18.71
C ASN A 358 -3.85 16.02 19.63
N ALA A 359 -2.55 15.82 19.37
CA ALA A 359 -1.47 16.49 20.10
C ALA A 359 -1.38 18.00 19.80
N ASP A 360 -1.72 18.43 18.59
CA ASP A 360 -1.66 19.85 18.19
C ASP A 360 -2.85 20.67 18.76
N ARG A 361 -3.96 20.01 19.11
CA ARG A 361 -5.12 20.67 19.73
C ARG A 361 -4.89 21.09 21.17
N ASP A 362 -3.99 20.41 21.88
CA ASP A 362 -3.65 20.73 23.27
C ASP A 362 -2.52 21.77 23.36
N ALA A 363 -1.64 21.84 22.35
CA ALA A 363 -0.64 22.90 22.23
C ALA A 363 -1.28 24.27 21.91
N ASN A 364 -2.27 24.31 21.03
CA ASN A 364 -2.90 25.56 20.58
C ASN A 364 -3.95 26.14 21.57
N LYS A 365 -4.01 25.64 22.80
CA LYS A 365 -4.84 26.18 23.90
C LYS A 365 -4.08 27.07 24.88
N ASN A 366 -2.75 27.09 24.83
CA ASN A 366 -1.93 27.83 25.79
C ASN A 366 -1.33 29.14 25.25
N ASP A 367 -1.48 29.43 23.95
CA ASP A 367 -0.95 30.65 23.34
C ASP A 367 -2.08 31.65 23.08
N GLY A 368 -2.52 32.32 24.15
CA GLY A 368 -3.67 33.23 24.09
C GLY A 368 -3.71 34.29 25.18
N GLU A 369 -2.57 34.86 25.60
CA GLU A 369 -2.54 36.10 26.37
C GLU A 369 -1.67 37.16 25.68
N GLY A 370 -2.31 38.27 25.30
CA GLY A 370 -1.62 39.56 25.15
C GLY A 370 -1.61 40.19 23.76
N SER A 371 -2.65 40.95 23.43
CA SER A 371 -2.56 42.38 23.06
C SER A 371 -3.86 42.83 22.41
N GLY A 372 -4.50 43.86 23.00
CA GLY A 372 -5.75 44.42 22.51
C GLY A 372 -5.55 45.64 21.62
N ILE A 373 -6.52 45.90 20.74
CA ILE A 373 -7.07 47.24 20.44
C ILE A 373 -8.41 47.12 19.67
N ASN A 374 -9.45 47.69 20.28
CA ASN A 374 -10.70 48.34 19.79
C ASN A 374 -11.36 47.91 18.46
N GLU A 375 -12.64 47.46 18.52
CA GLU A 375 -13.85 48.28 18.22
C GLU A 375 -15.18 47.45 18.36
N PRO A 376 -16.41 48.02 18.28
CA PRO A 376 -17.48 47.75 19.25
C PRO A 376 -18.68 46.91 18.75
N ASN A 377 -19.37 46.32 19.74
CA ASN A 377 -20.79 45.92 19.81
C ASN A 377 -21.57 45.63 18.51
N LEU A 378 -22.01 44.38 18.33
CA LEU A 378 -23.39 44.11 17.90
C LEU A 378 -23.88 42.69 18.31
N ALA A 379 -24.91 42.69 19.16
CA ALA A 379 -25.98 41.70 19.32
C ALA A 379 -25.62 40.21 19.49
N ALA A 380 -25.62 39.77 20.75
CA ALA A 380 -25.79 38.37 21.13
C ALA A 380 -27.18 37.85 20.74
N THR A 381 -27.25 36.98 19.74
CA THR A 381 -28.36 36.02 19.59
C THR A 381 -28.03 34.76 20.38
N SER A 382 -28.75 34.58 21.48
CA SER A 382 -28.71 33.39 22.34
C SER A 382 -29.19 32.15 21.56
N THR A 383 -28.28 31.26 21.19
CA THR A 383 -28.60 29.86 20.88
C THR A 383 -28.55 29.03 22.16
N LYS A 384 -29.75 28.54 22.51
CA LYS A 384 -30.10 27.66 23.62
C LYS A 384 -29.18 26.42 23.67
N THR A 385 -28.25 26.37 24.62
CA THR A 385 -27.52 25.15 24.98
C THR A 385 -28.47 24.20 25.71
N SER A 386 -28.96 23.18 25.02
CA SER A 386 -29.65 22.06 25.65
C SER A 386 -28.64 21.28 26.50
N SER A 387 -28.91 21.17 27.81
CA SER A 387 -28.07 20.44 28.74
C SER A 387 -27.95 18.97 28.33
N ILE A 388 -26.72 18.46 28.23
CA ILE A 388 -26.38 17.06 27.91
C ILE A 388 -26.76 16.10 29.05
N LEU A 389 -26.96 16.64 30.26
CA LEU A 389 -27.24 15.89 31.48
C LEU A 389 -28.48 14.97 31.43
N PRO A 390 -29.66 15.40 30.93
CA PRO A 390 -30.82 14.52 30.81
C PRO A 390 -30.62 13.37 29.82
N VAL A 391 -29.85 13.57 28.74
CA VAL A 391 -29.55 12.49 27.78
C VAL A 391 -28.63 11.46 28.44
N PHE A 392 -27.61 11.91 29.16
CA PHE A 392 -26.67 11.04 29.86
C PHE A 392 -27.35 10.19 30.94
N LEU A 393 -28.26 10.80 31.72
CA LEU A 393 -29.04 10.08 32.73
C LEU A 393 -29.97 9.02 32.12
N ALA A 394 -30.59 9.31 30.98
CA ALA A 394 -31.45 8.37 30.27
C ALA A 394 -30.66 7.16 29.74
N THR A 395 -29.50 7.39 29.13
CA THR A 395 -28.65 6.32 28.61
C THR A 395 -28.09 5.44 29.73
N PHE A 396 -27.68 6.04 30.84
CA PHE A 396 -27.18 5.29 32.01
C PHE A 396 -28.26 4.37 32.61
N LEU A 397 -29.50 4.85 32.71
CA LEU A 397 -30.61 4.08 33.27
C LEU A 397 -30.97 2.86 32.40
N VAL A 398 -30.94 3.01 31.08
CA VAL A 398 -31.15 1.89 30.13
C VAL A 398 -30.04 0.84 30.27
N PHE A 399 -28.79 1.28 30.42
CA PHE A 399 -27.66 0.36 30.60
C PHE A 399 -27.76 -0.42 31.92
N CYS A 400 -28.11 0.25 33.02
CA CYS A 400 -28.33 -0.42 34.31
C CYS A 400 -29.46 -1.46 34.25
N LEU A 401 -30.55 -1.18 33.54
CA LEU A 401 -31.65 -2.14 33.36
C LEU A 401 -31.24 -3.37 32.55
N MET A 402 -30.40 -3.21 31.51
CA MET A 402 -29.86 -4.35 30.76
C MET A 402 -28.98 -5.24 31.64
N VAL A 403 -28.09 -4.64 32.43
CA VAL A 403 -27.19 -5.40 33.32
C VAL A 403 -27.98 -6.14 34.39
N LEU A 404 -29.02 -5.53 34.96
CA LEU A 404 -29.93 -6.20 35.90
C LEU A 404 -30.69 -7.35 35.24
N GLY A 405 -31.14 -7.20 33.99
CA GLY A 405 -31.78 -8.26 33.22
C GLY A 405 -30.86 -9.46 33.00
N MET A 406 -29.59 -9.22 32.68
CA MET A 406 -28.57 -10.29 32.54
C MET A 406 -28.26 -10.97 33.87
N ALA A 407 -28.17 -10.23 34.97
CA ALA A 407 -27.91 -10.78 36.30
C ALA A 407 -29.08 -11.67 36.78
N VAL A 408 -30.32 -11.26 36.55
CA VAL A 408 -31.51 -12.09 36.85
C VAL A 408 -31.52 -13.34 35.97
N GLY A 409 -31.18 -13.23 34.68
CA GLY A 409 -31.07 -14.38 33.77
C GLY A 409 -30.04 -15.42 34.24
N ALA A 410 -28.91 -14.97 34.80
CA ALA A 410 -27.87 -15.86 35.33
C ALA A 410 -28.28 -16.55 36.65
N ILE A 411 -29.04 -15.87 37.51
CA ILE A 411 -29.45 -16.41 38.83
C ILE A 411 -30.57 -17.45 38.69
N PHE A 412 -31.49 -17.28 37.73
CA PHE A 412 -32.64 -18.17 37.58
C PHE A 412 -32.42 -19.36 36.64
N ASN A 413 -31.38 -19.35 35.81
CA ASN A 413 -31.12 -20.44 34.87
C ASN A 413 -30.08 -21.44 35.40
N ASN A 414 -30.42 -22.13 36.49
CA ASN A 414 -29.66 -23.29 36.98
C ASN A 414 -29.97 -24.52 36.11
N LYS A 415 -29.43 -24.56 34.90
CA LYS A 415 -29.18 -25.79 34.13
C LYS A 415 -27.86 -25.66 33.37
N PRO A 416 -26.86 -26.52 33.64
CA PRO A 416 -25.66 -26.57 32.82
C PRO A 416 -26.04 -27.09 31.43
N VAL A 417 -25.89 -26.24 30.41
CA VAL A 417 -25.94 -26.64 29.00
C VAL A 417 -24.59 -27.24 28.66
N THR A 418 -24.57 -28.55 28.43
CA THR A 418 -23.44 -29.33 27.93
C THR A 418 -23.27 -29.13 26.42
N GLY A 419 -22.02 -28.92 25.98
CA GLY A 419 -21.58 -28.80 24.57
C GLY A 419 -21.32 -27.34 24.18
N SER A 420 -20.12 -26.89 23.81
CA SER A 420 -19.06 -27.52 23.01
C SER A 420 -17.69 -27.13 23.60
N CYS A 421 -16.77 -28.10 23.75
CA CYS A 421 -15.37 -27.95 24.20
C CYS A 421 -15.07 -27.73 25.71
N GLY A 422 -15.89 -28.23 26.65
CA GLY A 422 -15.59 -28.13 28.09
C GLY A 422 -15.59 -29.43 28.91
N GLY A 423 -15.87 -30.59 28.29
CA GLY A 423 -16.12 -31.84 29.03
C GLY A 423 -15.05 -32.94 28.89
N ILE A 424 -14.08 -32.79 28.00
CA ILE A 424 -13.12 -33.86 27.67
C ILE A 424 -11.81 -33.72 28.47
N ALA A 425 -11.52 -32.53 29.02
CA ALA A 425 -10.30 -32.28 29.80
C ALA A 425 -10.20 -33.10 31.10
N ASN A 426 -11.33 -33.63 31.61
CA ASN A 426 -11.39 -34.42 32.84
C ASN A 426 -11.60 -35.92 32.61
N MET A 427 -11.54 -36.40 31.36
CA MET A 427 -11.55 -37.84 31.11
C MET A 427 -10.13 -38.38 31.24
N THR A 428 -9.94 -39.30 32.18
CA THR A 428 -8.67 -40.01 32.41
C THR A 428 -8.82 -41.48 32.02
N ASN A 429 -7.74 -42.12 31.58
CA ASN A 429 -7.68 -43.58 31.46
C ASN A 429 -7.51 -44.25 32.85
N GLU A 430 -7.44 -45.58 32.89
CA GLU A 430 -7.25 -46.35 34.14
C GLU A 430 -5.94 -46.01 34.88
N ASP A 431 -4.98 -45.39 34.19
CA ASP A 431 -3.70 -44.93 34.74
C ASP A 431 -3.69 -43.44 35.17
N GLY A 432 -4.80 -42.72 35.00
CA GLY A 432 -4.99 -41.35 35.49
C GLY A 432 -4.53 -40.21 34.56
N ASP A 433 -4.14 -40.51 33.32
CA ASP A 433 -3.70 -39.49 32.36
C ASP A 433 -4.87 -38.87 31.59
N SER A 434 -4.89 -37.53 31.49
CA SER A 434 -5.91 -36.81 30.72
C SER A 434 -5.74 -36.99 29.21
N VAL A 435 -6.85 -36.99 28.47
CA VAL A 435 -6.87 -37.15 26.99
C VAL A 435 -6.01 -36.11 26.25
N CYS A 436 -5.79 -34.91 26.82
CA CYS A 436 -4.87 -33.91 26.25
C CYS A 436 -3.38 -34.24 26.44
N GLY A 437 -3.01 -35.02 27.47
CA GLY A 437 -1.62 -35.39 27.75
C GLY A 437 -1.00 -36.32 26.70
N ILE A 438 -1.85 -37.09 26.00
CA ILE A 438 -1.45 -38.08 24.98
C ILE A 438 -0.90 -37.42 23.71
N CYS A 439 -1.30 -36.19 23.38
CA CYS A 439 -0.77 -35.46 22.22
C CYS A 439 0.60 -34.80 22.48
N SER A 440 1.01 -34.69 23.74
CA SER A 440 2.26 -34.01 24.14
C SER A 440 3.41 -34.95 24.50
N LYS A 441 3.18 -36.28 24.47
CA LYS A 441 4.23 -37.30 24.64
C LYS A 441 4.07 -38.38 23.57
N PRO A 442 5.04 -38.59 22.67
CA PRO A 442 4.93 -39.64 21.66
C PRO A 442 4.95 -41.00 22.34
N THR A 443 3.94 -41.82 22.07
CA THR A 443 3.93 -43.23 22.45
C THR A 443 4.86 -44.02 21.54
N VAL A 444 5.39 -45.14 22.05
CA VAL A 444 6.40 -46.00 21.40
C VAL A 444 5.93 -46.56 20.05
N ASP A 445 4.62 -46.56 19.78
CA ASP A 445 4.01 -46.95 18.50
C ASP A 445 4.22 -45.93 17.36
N CYS A 446 4.67 -44.70 17.65
CA CYS A 446 4.95 -43.70 16.61
C CYS A 446 6.34 -43.86 15.97
N THR A 447 7.22 -44.69 16.53
CA THR A 447 8.59 -44.88 16.05
C THR A 447 8.76 -45.97 14.98
N GLU A 448 7.76 -46.84 14.75
CA GLU A 448 7.88 -47.94 13.78
C GLU A 448 7.29 -47.67 12.38
N LYS A 449 6.87 -46.44 12.07
CA LYS A 449 6.30 -46.07 10.75
C LYS A 449 7.13 -45.10 9.92
N VAL A 450 8.39 -44.86 10.28
CA VAL A 450 9.29 -43.96 9.53
C VAL A 450 10.38 -44.71 8.75
N GLU A 451 10.42 -46.04 8.80
CA GLU A 451 11.26 -46.84 7.90
C GLU A 451 10.42 -47.90 7.15
N ALA A 452 9.85 -47.49 6.01
CA ALA A 452 9.44 -48.36 4.91
C ALA A 452 9.39 -47.57 3.59
#